data_AF-A0A656JSJ2-F1
#
_entry.id   AF-A0A656JSJ2-F1
#
_cell.length_a   1.000
_cell.length_b   1.000
_cell.length_c   1.000
_cell.angle_alpha   90.00
_cell.angle_beta   90.00
_cell.angle_gamma   90.00
#
_symmetry.space_group_name_H-M   'P 1'
#
loop_
_entity.id
_entity.type
_entity.pdbx_description
1 polymer ?
#
loop_
_entity_poly.entity_id
_entity_poly.type
_entity_poly.pdbx_seq_one_letter_code
_entity_poly.pdbx_strand_id
1 'polypeptide(L)'
;PLKVVSITHAQGRFTTAVLVPKDSPIKTVADLKGKRIVTGRGSIGHYLAIRALHEAGLKTSDVTFINMLPSESRLLLDSGDA
;
A
#
# COMPACT_ATOMS: atom_id res chain seq x y z
N PRO A 1 -0.91 -23.41 -16.95
CA PRO A 1 -2.20 -22.76 -16.62
C PRO A 1 -2.02 -21.70 -15.53
N LEU A 2 -2.08 -20.41 -15.90
CA LEU A 2 -1.98 -19.30 -14.95
C LEU A 2 -3.32 -19.12 -14.21
N LYS A 3 -3.32 -19.34 -12.90
CA LYS A 3 -4.46 -19.08 -12.02
C LYS A 3 -4.28 -17.68 -11.43
N VAL A 4 -5.20 -16.76 -11.75
CA VAL A 4 -5.22 -15.41 -11.21
C VAL A 4 -5.65 -15.50 -9.74
N VAL A 5 -4.76 -15.14 -8.81
CA VAL A 5 -4.97 -15.35 -7.36
C VAL A 5 -5.68 -14.17 -6.70
N SER A 6 -5.73 -12.99 -7.33
CA SER A 6 -6.61 -11.89 -6.91
C SER A 6 -6.71 -10.79 -7.97
N ILE A 7 -7.91 -10.26 -8.17
CA ILE A 7 -8.16 -8.97 -8.84
C ILE A 7 -8.78 -8.03 -7.80
N THR A 8 -8.02 -7.01 -7.36
CA THR A 8 -8.60 -5.95 -6.52
C THR A 8 -9.20 -4.89 -7.44
N HIS A 9 -10.53 -4.81 -7.49
CA HIS A 9 -11.23 -3.74 -8.18
C HIS A 9 -11.12 -2.45 -7.37
N ALA A 10 -10.10 -1.64 -7.65
CA ALA A 10 -10.17 -0.21 -7.34
C ALA A 10 -11.10 0.43 -8.37
N GLN A 11 -12.13 1.16 -7.94
CA GLN A 11 -12.97 1.89 -8.89
C GLN A 11 -12.12 2.97 -9.60
N GLY A 12 -11.78 2.74 -10.87
CA GLY A 12 -11.01 3.67 -11.70
C GLY A 12 -10.10 2.96 -12.71
N ARG A 13 -9.63 3.68 -13.73
CA ARG A 13 -8.63 3.21 -14.73
C ARG A 13 -7.21 3.07 -14.16
N PHE A 14 -7.05 3.05 -12.84
CA PHE A 14 -5.75 3.08 -12.18
C PHE A 14 -5.26 1.65 -11.94
N THR A 15 -4.19 1.28 -12.63
CA THR A 15 -3.55 -0.05 -12.50
C THR A 15 -2.68 -0.16 -11.24
N THR A 16 -2.54 0.90 -10.45
CA THR A 16 -1.80 0.92 -9.18
C THR A 16 -2.46 1.90 -8.21
N ALA A 17 -2.71 1.46 -6.98
CA ALA A 17 -3.35 2.26 -5.94
C ALA A 17 -2.78 1.93 -4.55
N VAL A 18 -2.86 2.87 -3.62
CA VAL A 18 -2.66 2.62 -2.19
C VAL A 18 -3.98 2.13 -1.61
N LEU A 19 -3.95 0.99 -0.92
CA LEU A 19 -5.14 0.35 -0.36
C LEU A 19 -5.01 0.29 1.16
N VAL A 20 -6.16 0.34 1.83
CA VAL A 20 -6.28 0.14 3.27
C VAL A 20 -7.38 -0.90 3.55
N PRO A 21 -7.38 -1.55 4.72
CA PRO A 21 -8.49 -2.41 5.13
C PRO A 21 -9.84 -1.68 5.02
N LYS A 22 -10.90 -2.42 4.69
CA LYS A 22 -12.24 -1.86 4.43
C LYS A 22 -12.73 -0.94 5.57
N ASP A 23 -12.52 -1.37 6.81
CA ASP A 23 -12.97 -0.67 8.02
C ASP A 23 -11.88 0.22 8.63
N SER A 24 -10.81 0.51 7.87
CA SER A 24 -9.73 1.35 8.33
C SER A 24 -10.21 2.79 8.59
N PRO A 25 -9.78 3.40 9.72
CA PRO A 25 -10.02 4.82 9.97
C PRO A 25 -9.17 5.73 9.08
N ILE A 26 -8.18 5.18 8.36
CA ILE A 26 -7.32 5.94 7.43
C ILE A 26 -8.18 6.42 6.26
N LYS A 27 -8.31 7.73 6.11
CA LYS A 27 -9.07 8.37 5.00
C LYS A 27 -8.19 9.21 4.10
N THR A 28 -7.02 9.61 4.57
CA THR A 28 -6.08 10.48 3.88
C THR A 28 -4.66 9.92 3.94
N VAL A 29 -3.77 10.42 3.10
CA VAL A 29 -2.36 10.03 3.15
C VAL A 29 -1.68 10.51 4.43
N ALA A 30 -2.14 11.62 5.02
CA ALA A 30 -1.62 12.12 6.30
C ALA A 30 -1.81 11.10 7.44
N ASP A 31 -2.89 10.31 7.38
CA ASP A 31 -3.20 9.27 8.37
C ASP A 31 -2.21 8.08 8.32
N LEU A 32 -1.36 8.00 7.28
CA LEU A 32 -0.31 6.99 7.17
C LEU A 32 0.87 7.27 8.08
N LYS A 33 0.98 8.45 8.70
CA LYS A 33 2.06 8.76 9.65
C LYS A 33 2.08 7.74 10.80
N GLY A 34 3.25 7.17 11.04
CA GLY A 34 3.49 6.11 12.02
C GLY A 34 2.93 4.74 11.62
N LYS A 35 2.37 4.58 10.40
CA LYS A 35 1.85 3.30 9.90
C LYS A 35 2.89 2.54 9.11
N ARG A 36 2.57 1.28 8.82
CA ARG A 36 3.38 0.42 7.97
C ARG A 36 2.80 0.47 6.55
N ILE A 37 3.67 0.39 5.55
CA ILE A 37 3.30 0.36 4.14
C ILE A 37 3.98 -0.83 3.51
N VAL A 38 3.19 -1.78 3.02
CA VAL A 38 3.71 -3.00 2.41
C VAL A 38 3.87 -2.79 0.90
N THR A 39 5.08 -2.91 0.40
CA THR A 39 5.41 -2.75 -1.02
C THR A 39 6.80 -3.29 -1.34
N GLY A 40 7.04 -3.78 -2.54
CA GLY A 40 8.40 -4.20 -2.94
C GLY A 40 9.33 -3.00 -3.13
N ARG A 41 10.52 -3.03 -2.51
CA ARG A 41 11.54 -1.98 -2.68
C ARG A 41 11.85 -1.75 -4.15
N GLY A 42 11.76 -0.51 -4.60
CA GLY A 42 12.04 -0.12 -5.99
C GLY A 42 10.92 -0.42 -6.99
N SER A 43 9.79 -0.99 -6.54
CA SER A 43 8.62 -1.20 -7.39
C SER A 43 7.84 0.09 -7.66
N ILE A 44 6.92 0.04 -8.64
CA ILE A 44 5.99 1.15 -8.92
C ILE A 44 5.11 1.50 -7.70
N GLY A 45 4.76 0.51 -6.87
CA GLY A 45 4.01 0.74 -5.63
C GLY A 45 4.84 1.49 -4.59
N HIS A 46 6.16 1.22 -4.51
CA HIS A 46 7.08 1.94 -3.63
C HIS A 46 7.24 3.39 -4.08
N TYR A 47 7.40 3.63 -5.38
CA TYR A 47 7.40 4.99 -5.93
C TYR A 47 6.10 5.74 -5.63
N LEU A 48 4.94 5.11 -5.89
CA LEU A 48 3.64 5.71 -5.63
C LEU A 48 3.47 6.11 -4.16
N ALA A 49 3.85 5.22 -3.23
CA ALA A 49 3.77 5.51 -1.79
C ALA A 49 4.64 6.70 -1.40
N ILE A 50 5.90 6.77 -1.87
CA ILE A 50 6.80 7.90 -1.58
C ILE A 50 6.22 9.21 -2.13
N ARG A 51 5.69 9.19 -3.36
CA ARG A 51 5.08 10.37 -3.98
C ARG A 51 3.85 10.85 -3.21
N ALA A 52 2.97 9.93 -2.81
CA ALA A 52 1.80 10.27 -2.01
C ALA A 52 2.20 10.91 -0.68
N LEU A 53 3.18 10.33 0.04
CA LEU A 53 3.68 10.89 1.30
C LEU A 53 4.22 12.30 1.11
N HIS A 54 5.02 12.52 0.08
CA HIS A 54 5.58 13.83 -0.23
C HIS A 54 4.49 14.88 -0.51
N GLU A 55 3.46 14.51 -1.29
CA GLU A 55 2.31 15.40 -1.57
C GLU A 55 1.50 15.73 -0.31
N ALA A 56 1.52 14.86 0.70
CA ALA A 56 0.92 15.09 2.01
C ALA A 56 1.86 15.79 3.02
N GLY A 57 3.07 16.20 2.59
CA GLY A 57 4.08 16.82 3.46
C GLY A 57 4.76 15.86 4.45
N LEU A 58 4.60 14.55 4.25
CA LEU A 58 5.25 13.51 5.04
C LEU A 58 6.59 13.11 4.44
N LYS A 59 7.51 12.67 5.30
CA LYS A 59 8.79 12.08 4.92
C LYS A 59 8.68 10.56 4.90
N THR A 60 9.58 9.90 4.17
CA THR A 60 9.69 8.44 4.21
C THR A 60 10.02 7.91 5.60
N SER A 61 10.65 8.72 6.46
CA SER A 61 10.91 8.41 7.87
C SER A 61 9.67 8.50 8.76
N ASP A 62 8.58 9.08 8.30
CA ASP A 62 7.31 9.14 9.05
C ASP A 62 6.53 7.82 8.95
N VAL A 63 6.99 6.85 8.17
CA VAL A 63 6.32 5.55 7.97
C VAL A 63 7.33 4.39 8.03
N THR A 64 6.83 3.17 8.15
CA THR A 64 7.66 1.96 8.05
C THR A 64 7.36 1.20 6.76
N PHE A 65 8.31 1.15 5.84
CA PHE A 65 8.18 0.32 4.64
C PHE A 65 8.50 -1.15 4.94
N ILE A 66 7.54 -2.04 4.67
CA ILE A 66 7.74 -3.49 4.70
C ILE A 66 7.91 -3.98 3.27
N ASN A 67 9.09 -4.53 2.99
CA ASN A 67 9.41 -5.07 1.68
C ASN A 67 9.07 -6.55 1.64
N MET A 68 8.04 -6.88 0.86
CA MET A 68 7.52 -8.24 0.72
C MET A 68 7.33 -8.57 -0.76
N LEU A 69 7.42 -9.86 -1.08
CA LEU A 69 7.00 -10.35 -2.39
C LEU A 69 5.48 -10.16 -2.53
N PRO A 70 4.94 -9.93 -3.74
CA PRO A 70 3.51 -9.67 -3.93
C PRO A 70 2.57 -10.71 -3.29
N SER A 71 2.99 -11.98 -3.23
CA SER A 71 2.25 -13.07 -2.59
C SER A 71 2.14 -12.94 -1.07
N GLU A 72 3.16 -12.38 -0.42
CA GLU A 72 3.21 -12.19 1.04
C GLU A 72 2.45 -10.92 1.46
N SER A 73 2.55 -9.86 0.65
CA SER A 73 1.90 -8.58 0.92
C SER A 73 0.37 -8.68 1.00
N ARG A 74 -0.24 -9.57 0.20
CA ARG A 74 -1.69 -9.79 0.25
C ARG A 74 -2.14 -10.42 1.57
N LEU A 75 -1.39 -11.40 2.06
CA LEU A 75 -1.73 -12.09 3.31
C LEU A 75 -1.72 -11.13 4.51
N LEU A 76 -0.75 -10.22 4.60
CA LEU A 76 -0.72 -9.21 5.67
C LEU A 76 -1.84 -8.18 5.58
N LEU A 77 -2.22 -7.77 4.37
CA LEU A 77 -3.36 -6.87 4.18
C LEU A 77 -4.66 -7.54 4.65
N ASP A 78 -4.85 -8.81 4.31
CA ASP A 78 -6.03 -9.57 4.70
C ASP A 78 -6.06 -9.87 6.21
N SER A 79 -4.90 -10.00 6.87
CA SER A 79 -4.80 -10.21 8.33
C SER A 79 -4.90 -8.92 9.16
N GLY A 80 -4.75 -7.74 8.54
CA GLY A 80 -4.76 -6.45 9.24
C GLY A 80 -3.45 -6.12 9.96
N ASP A 81 -2.38 -6.87 9.71
CA ASP A 81 -1.03 -6.60 10.26
C ASP A 81 -0.25 -5.58 9.42
N ALA A 82 -0.81 -5.17 8.27
CA ALA A 82 -0.30 -4.12 7.40
C ALA A 82 -0.61 -2.71 7.93
#